data_AF-A0A524D8U9-F1
#
_entry.id   AF-A0A524D8U9-F1
#
_cell.length_a   1.000
_cell.length_b   1.000
_cell.length_c   1.000
_cell.angle_alpha   90.00
_cell.angle_beta   90.00
_cell.angle_gamma   90.00
#
_symmetry.space_group_name_H-M   'P 1'
#
loop_
_entity.id
_entity.type
_entity.pdbx_description
1 polymer ?
#
loop_
_entity_poly.entity_id
_entity_poly.type
_entity_poly.pdbx_seq_one_letter_code
_entity_poly.pdbx_strand_id
1 'polypeptide(L)'
;MIILELHYGPPFNEAAKKPKERLEVKEKIKVKELLLMLEEKYGEEFRENLWNKKDPNDLHERLSVIINGRTFRGDNFLDKELTEDGKVWFTHFFFGG
;
A
#
# COMPACT_ATOMS: atom_id res chain seq x y z
N MET A 1 -20.05 1.91 -2.93
CA MET A 1 -19.02 0.84 -3.03
C MET A 1 -17.95 1.37 -3.96
N ILE A 2 -16.67 1.17 -3.65
CA ILE A 2 -15.58 1.64 -4.50
C ILE A 2 -14.66 0.47 -4.88
N ILE A 3 -14.09 0.54 -6.07
CA ILE A 3 -13.22 -0.47 -6.67
C ILE A 3 -11.81 0.10 -6.75
N LEU A 4 -10.88 -0.54 -6.04
CA LEU A 4 -9.47 -0.20 -6.08
C LEU A 4 -8.72 -1.23 -6.94
N GLU A 5 -8.08 -0.76 -8.01
CA GLU A 5 -7.10 -1.54 -8.76
C GLU A 5 -5.75 -1.41 -8.05
N LEU A 6 -5.40 -2.45 -7.29
CA LEU A 6 -4.15 -2.52 -6.56
C LEU A 6 -3.06 -3.07 -7.48
N HIS A 7 -1.92 -2.39 -7.53
CA HIS A 7 -0.75 -2.78 -8.27
C HIS A 7 0.42 -2.97 -7.30
N TYR A 8 1.12 -4.08 -7.45
CA TYR A 8 2.24 -4.46 -6.61
C TYR A 8 3.52 -4.43 -7.45
N GLY A 9 4.42 -3.51 -7.13
CA GLY A 9 5.81 -3.51 -7.58
C GLY A 9 6.70 -4.24 -6.56
N PRO A 10 7.96 -4.56 -6.89
CA PRO A 10 8.89 -5.17 -5.95
C PRO A 10 9.08 -4.32 -4.68
N PRO A 11 9.13 -4.93 -3.49
CA PRO A 11 9.00 -6.38 -3.20
C PRO A 11 7.54 -6.87 -3.00
N PHE A 12 6.53 -6.01 -3.10
CA PHE A 12 5.13 -6.35 -2.80
C PHE A 12 4.52 -7.39 -3.75
N ASN A 13 4.98 -7.47 -5.00
CA ASN A 13 4.50 -8.47 -5.95
C ASN A 13 4.89 -9.89 -5.54
N GLU A 14 6.06 -10.06 -4.92
CA GLU A 14 6.56 -11.32 -4.38
C GLU A 14 5.73 -11.71 -3.16
N ALA A 15 5.58 -10.78 -2.20
CA ALA A 15 4.75 -10.97 -1.02
C ALA A 15 3.29 -11.28 -1.36
N ALA A 16 2.71 -10.58 -2.34
CA ALA A 16 1.33 -10.80 -2.79
C ALA A 16 1.16 -11.98 -3.76
N LYS A 17 2.28 -12.54 -4.26
CA LYS A 17 2.35 -13.57 -5.33
C LYS A 17 1.56 -13.19 -6.59
N LYS A 18 1.39 -11.88 -6.84
CA LYS A 18 0.66 -11.35 -7.99
C LYS A 18 1.09 -9.90 -8.25
N PRO A 19 1.08 -9.42 -9.50
CA PRO A 19 1.45 -8.05 -9.83
C PRO A 19 0.31 -7.04 -9.65
N LYS A 20 -0.95 -7.50 -9.60
CA LYS A 20 -2.13 -6.66 -9.43
C LYS A 20 -3.33 -7.45 -8.91
N GLU A 21 -4.28 -6.77 -8.31
CA GLU A 21 -5.62 -7.30 -8.03
C GLU A 21 -6.68 -6.21 -7.98
N ARG A 22 -7.95 -6.62 -7.99
CA ARG A 22 -9.08 -5.74 -7.72
C ARG A 22 -9.57 -5.99 -6.30
N LEU A 23 -9.72 -4.91 -5.55
CA LEU A 23 -10.28 -4.94 -4.21
C LEU A 23 -11.54 -4.07 -4.18
N GLU A 24 -12.65 -4.68 -3.79
CA GLU A 24 -13.90 -3.99 -3.54
C GLU A 24 -13.98 -3.63 -2.06
N VAL A 25 -14.18 -2.35 -1.77
CA VAL A 25 -14.36 -1.85 -0.41
C VAL A 25 -15.67 -1.08 -0.30
N LYS A 26 -16.21 -1.00 0.91
CA LYS A 26 -17.40 -0.17 1.20
C LYS A 26 -17.07 1.30 0.90
N GLU A 27 -18.09 2.14 0.78
CA GLU A 27 -18.04 3.51 0.21
C GLU A 27 -16.83 4.39 0.55
N LYS A 28 -16.17 4.17 1.70
CA LYS A 28 -14.91 4.84 2.04
C LYS A 28 -13.96 3.90 2.77
N ILE A 29 -12.66 4.11 2.57
CA ILE A 29 -11.59 3.48 3.34
C ILE A 29 -10.43 4.44 3.52
N LYS A 30 -9.80 4.49 4.69
CA LYS A 30 -8.53 5.19 4.87
C LYS A 30 -7.38 4.39 4.30
N VAL A 31 -6.33 5.06 3.85
CA VAL A 31 -5.12 4.37 3.39
C VAL A 31 -4.54 3.47 4.49
N LYS A 32 -4.53 3.92 5.76
CA LYS A 32 -4.12 3.10 6.89
C LYS A 32 -4.91 1.80 6.99
N GLU A 33 -6.23 1.87 6.88
CA GLU A 33 -7.09 0.69 6.94
C GLU A 33 -6.83 -0.25 5.76
N LEU A 34 -6.63 0.29 4.56
CA LEU A 34 -6.22 -0.50 3.39
C LEU A 34 -4.90 -1.23 3.64
N LEU A 35 -3.89 -0.56 4.20
CA LEU A 35 -2.61 -1.19 4.52
C LEU A 35 -2.76 -2.32 5.55
N LEU A 36 -3.53 -2.08 6.61
CA LEU A 36 -3.84 -3.08 7.64
C LEU A 36 -4.57 -4.30 7.06
N MET A 37 -5.53 -4.08 6.16
CA MET A 37 -6.21 -5.19 5.46
C MET A 37 -5.26 -6.01 4.58
N LEU A 38 -4.28 -5.35 3.94
CA LEU A 38 -3.31 -6.03 3.07
C LEU A 38 -2.26 -6.81 3.87
N GLU A 39 -1.79 -6.29 5.01
CA GLU A 39 -0.90 -7.07 5.89
C GLU A 39 -1.62 -8.28 6.49
N GLU A 40 -2.90 -8.16 6.87
CA GLU A 40 -3.66 -9.30 7.40
C GLU A 40 -3.85 -10.37 6.32
N LYS A 41 -4.11 -9.94 5.09
CA LYS A 41 -4.32 -10.83 3.94
C LYS A 41 -3.06 -11.54 3.48
N TYR A 42 -1.92 -10.84 3.42
CA TYR A 42 -0.67 -11.36 2.84
C TYR A 42 0.35 -11.82 3.89
N GLY A 43 0.14 -11.46 5.16
CA GLY A 43 0.96 -11.89 6.28
C GLY A 43 2.26 -11.10 6.44
N GLU A 44 3.18 -11.71 7.18
CA GLU A 44 4.38 -11.06 7.72
C GLU A 44 5.30 -10.48 6.64
N GLU A 45 5.48 -11.17 5.51
CA GLU A 45 6.33 -10.69 4.41
C GLU A 45 5.83 -9.36 3.84
N PHE A 46 4.51 -9.19 3.70
CA PHE A 46 3.93 -7.93 3.25
C PHE A 46 4.07 -6.84 4.31
N ARG A 47 3.84 -7.21 5.57
CA ARG A 47 3.97 -6.31 6.73
C ARG A 47 5.38 -5.73 6.86
N GLU A 48 6.41 -6.55 6.70
CA GLU A 48 7.81 -6.11 6.75
C GLU A 48 8.17 -5.10 5.66
N ASN A 49 7.46 -5.14 4.53
CA ASN A 49 7.65 -4.20 3.43
C ASN A 49 6.88 -2.89 3.63
N LEU A 50 5.82 -2.90 4.44
CA LEU A 50 5.03 -1.71 4.77
C LEU A 50 5.60 -0.88 5.90
N TRP A 51 6.04 -1.52 6.99
CA TRP A 51 6.40 -0.85 8.24
C TRP A 51 7.90 -0.91 8.51
N ASN A 52 8.37 0.05 9.30
CA ASN A 52 9.76 0.08 9.72
C ASN A 52 10.03 -1.00 10.78
N LYS A 53 11.15 -1.73 10.64
CA LYS A 53 11.55 -2.77 11.60
C LYS A 53 11.89 -2.19 12.99
N LYS A 54 12.29 -0.91 13.06
CA LYS A 54 12.67 -0.24 14.32
C LYS A 54 11.48 0.35 15.07
N ASP A 55 10.49 0.88 14.33
CA ASP A 55 9.23 1.37 14.90
C ASP A 55 8.07 0.88 14.02
N PRO A 56 7.27 -0.10 14.49
CA PRO A 56 6.17 -0.65 13.71
C PRO A 56 5.01 0.35 13.50
N ASN A 57 5.06 1.54 14.09
CA ASN A 57 4.10 2.62 13.83
C ASN A 57 4.51 3.53 12.66
N ASP A 58 5.78 3.46 12.24
CA ASP A 58 6.30 4.24 11.12
C ASP A 58 6.33 3.40 9.84
N LEU A 59 6.01 4.03 8.71
CA LEU A 59 6.15 3.37 7.42
C LEU A 59 7.61 3.07 7.08
N HIS A 60 7.81 2.01 6.31
CA HIS A 60 9.12 1.62 5.81
C HIS A 60 9.72 2.76 4.98
N GLU A 61 11.00 3.09 5.21
CA GLU A 61 11.65 4.26 4.62
C GLU A 61 11.61 4.27 3.09
N ARG A 62 11.59 3.06 2.48
CA ARG A 62 11.55 2.86 1.02
C ARG A 62 10.14 2.77 0.45
N LEU A 63 9.11 2.70 1.29
CA LEU A 63 7.73 2.57 0.85
C LEU A 63 7.33 3.81 0.05
N SER A 64 6.83 3.55 -1.15
CA SER A 64 6.20 4.54 -2.00
C SER A 64 4.82 4.03 -2.38
N VAL A 65 3.80 4.77 -1.99
CA VAL A 65 2.40 4.48 -2.36
C VAL A 65 1.94 5.50 -3.38
N ILE A 66 1.44 5.07 -4.53
CA ILE A 66 0.96 5.96 -5.59
C ILE A 66 -0.54 5.81 -5.71
N ILE A 67 -1.28 6.87 -5.40
CA ILE A 67 -2.75 6.86 -5.42
C ILE A 67 -3.19 7.81 -6.53
N ASN A 68 -3.87 7.27 -7.55
CA ASN A 68 -4.35 8.02 -8.71
C ASN A 68 -3.26 8.92 -9.34
N GLY A 69 -2.04 8.37 -9.48
CA GLY A 69 -0.88 9.04 -10.09
C GLY A 69 -0.12 9.99 -9.15
N ARG A 70 -0.58 10.20 -7.91
CA ARG A 70 0.15 11.00 -6.92
C ARG A 70 0.95 10.10 -5.99
N THR A 71 2.25 10.36 -5.88
CA THR A 71 3.15 9.62 -4.99
C THR A 71 3.10 10.15 -3.57
N PHE A 72 2.99 9.25 -2.61
CA PHE A 72 3.00 9.53 -1.19
C PHE A 72 4.10 8.71 -0.50
N ARG A 73 4.78 9.35 0.46
CA ARG A 73 5.88 8.80 1.26
C ARG A 73 5.76 9.33 2.69
N GLY A 74 6.16 8.53 3.68
CA GLY A 74 6.00 8.85 5.11
C GLY A 74 4.53 8.90 5.56
N ASP A 75 4.25 9.23 6.81
CA ASP A 75 2.95 8.89 7.41
C ASP A 75 1.80 9.87 7.10
N ASN A 76 2.11 11.00 6.47
CA ASN A 76 1.16 12.10 6.22
C ASN A 76 -0.04 11.74 5.33
N PHE A 77 -0.03 10.58 4.68
CA PHE A 77 -1.11 10.12 3.81
C PHE A 77 -1.94 8.97 4.39
N LEU A 78 -1.59 8.46 5.58
CA LEU A 78 -2.29 7.33 6.21
C LEU A 78 -3.76 7.64 6.51
N ASP A 79 -4.07 8.88 6.89
CA ASP A 79 -5.43 9.34 7.15
C ASP A 79 -6.21 9.76 5.90
N LYS A 80 -5.59 9.71 4.71
CA LYS A 80 -6.27 10.04 3.45
C LYS A 80 -7.39 9.02 3.23
N GLU A 81 -8.59 9.53 3.00
CA GLU A 81 -9.74 8.72 2.59
C GLU A 81 -9.72 8.48 1.08
N LEU A 82 -9.97 7.24 0.69
CA LEU A 82 -10.28 6.83 -0.67
C LEU A 82 -11.79 6.69 -0.76
N THR A 83 -12.42 7.52 -1.61
CA THR A 83 -13.88 7.65 -1.72
C THR A 83 -14.40 7.39 -3.13
N GLU A 84 -13.51 7.09 -4.06
CA GLU A 84 -13.81 6.86 -5.47
C GLU A 84 -12.96 5.71 -6.01
N ASP A 85 -13.41 5.14 -7.13
CA ASP A 85 -12.66 4.12 -7.84
C ASP A 85 -11.29 4.65 -8.25
N GLY A 86 -10.27 3.80 -8.20
CA GLY A 86 -8.92 4.30 -8.40
C GLY A 86 -7.84 3.24 -8.51
N LYS A 87 -6.64 3.72 -8.79
CA LYS A 87 -5.43 2.91 -8.88
C LYS A 87 -4.53 3.21 -7.70
N VAL A 88 -4.10 2.16 -7.01
CA VAL A 88 -3.15 2.25 -5.91
C VAL A 88 -1.95 1.37 -6.24
N TRP A 89 -0.76 1.95 -6.27
CA TRP A 89 0.48 1.19 -6.46
C TRP A 89 1.28 1.16 -5.17
N PHE A 90 1.78 -0.02 -4.82
CA PHE A 90 2.72 -0.25 -3.73
C PHE A 90 4.06 -0.67 -4.32
N THR A 91 5.13 0.05 -3.99
CA THR A 91 6.48 -0.30 -4.44
C THR A 91 7.49 0.21 -3.43
N HIS A 92 8.67 -0.39 -3.40
CA HIS A 92 9.83 0.30 -2.85
C HIS A 92 10.43 1.20 -3.91
N PHE A 93 10.85 2.40 -3.54
CA PHE A 93 11.74 3.17 -4.41
C PHE A 93 13.15 2.58 -4.26
N PHE A 94 13.79 2.30 -5.39
CA PHE A 94 15.19 1.92 -5.43
C PHE A 94 15.98 3.14 -5.87
N PHE A 95 16.89 3.62 -5.03
CA PHE A 95 17.92 4.55 -5.50
C PHE A 95 18.84 3.74 -6.44
N GLY A 96 18.61 3.86 -7.74
CA GLY A 96 19.61 3.49 -8.74
C GLY A 96 20.77 4.47 -8.63
N GLY A 97 21.92 3.99 -8.18
CA GLY A 97 23.20 4.66 -8.38
C GLY A 97 23.66 4.52 -9.83
#